data_AF-A0A1A0UHS7-F1
#
_entry.id   AF-A0A1A0UHS7-F1
#
_cell.length_a   1.000
_cell.length_b   1.000
_cell.length_c   1.000
_cell.angle_alpha   90.00
_cell.angle_beta   90.00
_cell.angle_gamma   90.00
#
_symmetry.space_group_name_H-M   'P 1'
#
loop_
_entity.id
_entity.type
_entity.pdbx_description
1 polymer ?
#
loop_
_entity_poly.entity_id
_entity_poly.type
_entity_poly.pdbx_seq_one_letter_code
_entity_poly.pdbx_strand_id
1 'polypeptide(L)'
;MSTLLTRRFTRESDGPPGGKPDVRLVYWFFPAWYAVFGVIICVLARVTPPPRPDVTAADKVAFFAENGLTIRAGFCVLLILLGGAAVTNGLVAYFILRMSVGSVFAYGYIGGMGVGALPGFLLVAVCFLTATFRVDRDPELVSMLYDLGMLSYNGSLGCFSAAYLVFALAILYDKNDIFPKWFAYVTIWQIVTEVIATQMFVAYSGPFAWNGSLAFWWSVVVFSLWLGALIVLLKRATNREPVDAPALN
;
A
#
# COMPACT_ATOMS: atom_id res chain seq x y z
N MET A 1 39.83 34.16 6.73
CA MET A 1 40.55 33.15 5.91
C MET A 1 40.21 31.79 6.49
N SER A 2 39.71 30.90 5.64
CA SER A 2 38.87 29.73 5.92
C SER A 2 39.42 28.71 6.93
N THR A 3 38.67 28.42 8.00
CA THR A 3 38.90 27.24 8.86
C THR A 3 38.01 26.12 8.34
N LEU A 4 38.57 25.29 7.46
CA LEU A 4 37.93 24.09 6.94
C LEU A 4 37.68 23.11 8.10
N LEU A 5 36.45 23.10 8.63
CA LEU A 5 35.96 22.07 9.52
C LEU A 5 35.90 20.76 8.74
N THR A 6 36.92 19.93 8.95
CA THR A 6 36.99 18.56 8.48
C THR A 6 35.81 17.80 9.10
N ARG A 7 34.77 17.59 8.29
CA ARG A 7 33.62 16.76 8.63
C ARG A 7 34.14 15.34 8.85
N ARG A 8 34.32 14.95 10.11
CA ARG A 8 34.59 13.55 10.49
C ARG A 8 33.51 12.68 9.86
N PHE A 9 33.88 11.89 8.85
CA PHE A 9 33.14 10.68 8.52
C PHE A 9 33.19 9.80 9.77
N THR A 10 32.09 9.75 10.51
CA THR A 10 31.89 8.71 11.52
C THR A 10 31.97 7.37 10.79
N ARG A 11 33.05 6.63 11.07
CA ARG A 11 33.22 5.21 10.78
C ARG A 11 31.89 4.48 11.01
N GLU A 12 31.40 3.77 9.99
CA GLU A 12 30.45 2.69 10.21
C GLU A 12 31.07 1.76 11.27
N SER A 13 30.35 1.57 12.37
CA SER A 13 30.78 0.68 13.44
C SER A 13 30.80 -0.76 12.92
N ASP A 14 31.94 -1.44 13.04
CA ASP A 14 32.14 -2.89 12.83
C ASP A 14 31.39 -3.75 13.88
N GLY A 15 30.18 -3.34 14.27
CA GLY A 15 29.29 -4.11 15.14
C GLY A 15 28.36 -5.01 14.33
N PRO A 16 27.71 -6.00 14.96
CA PRO A 16 26.64 -6.76 14.30
C PRO A 16 25.59 -5.78 13.75
N PRO A 17 24.94 -6.11 12.61
CA PRO A 17 23.95 -5.22 12.02
C PRO A 17 22.88 -4.89 13.06
N GLY A 18 22.62 -3.60 13.29
CA GLY A 18 21.63 -3.13 14.27
C GLY A 18 20.23 -3.70 14.03
N GLY A 19 19.42 -3.74 15.08
CA GLY A 19 18.07 -4.31 15.07
C GLY A 19 18.00 -5.81 15.32
N LYS A 20 16.88 -6.25 15.90
CA LYS A 20 16.65 -7.66 16.21
C LYS A 20 16.54 -8.53 14.94
N PRO A 21 16.94 -9.82 14.99
CA PRO A 21 16.94 -10.70 13.82
C PRO A 21 15.57 -10.83 13.13
N ASP A 22 14.49 -10.91 13.91
CA ASP A 22 13.10 -10.95 13.44
C ASP A 22 12.69 -9.65 12.74
N VAL A 23 13.00 -8.48 13.31
CA VAL A 23 12.72 -7.18 12.70
C VAL A 23 13.44 -7.03 11.37
N ARG A 24 14.71 -7.47 11.28
CA ARG A 24 15.48 -7.46 10.03
C ARG A 24 14.88 -8.39 8.98
N LEU A 25 14.44 -9.58 9.37
CA LEU A 25 13.78 -10.53 8.47
C LEU A 25 12.50 -9.90 7.89
N VAL A 26 11.65 -9.32 8.74
CA VAL A 26 10.40 -8.68 8.31
C VAL A 26 10.69 -7.43 7.48
N TYR A 27 11.73 -6.66 7.81
CA TYR A 27 12.18 -5.54 7.00
C TYR A 27 12.56 -5.97 5.58
N TRP A 28 13.31 -7.07 5.38
CA TRP A 28 13.65 -7.56 4.03
C TRP A 28 12.45 -8.15 3.30
N PHE A 29 11.53 -8.77 4.03
CA PHE A 29 10.26 -9.23 3.49
C PHE A 29 9.43 -8.05 2.95
N PHE A 30 9.47 -6.89 3.59
CA PHE A 30 8.67 -5.71 3.21
C PHE A 30 8.84 -5.27 1.74
N PRO A 31 10.03 -4.87 1.25
CA PRO A 31 10.19 -4.47 -0.15
C PRO A 31 10.03 -5.64 -1.11
N ALA A 32 10.40 -6.86 -0.72
CA ALA A 32 10.24 -8.05 -1.56
C ALA A 32 8.74 -8.33 -1.82
N TRP A 33 7.92 -8.26 -0.77
CA TRP A 33 6.48 -8.44 -0.87
C TRP A 33 5.85 -7.36 -1.75
N TYR A 34 6.18 -6.08 -1.55
CA TYR A 34 5.63 -5.00 -2.38
C TYR A 34 6.07 -5.09 -3.85
N ALA A 35 7.29 -5.58 -4.12
CA ALA A 35 7.76 -5.82 -5.48
C ALA A 35 6.98 -6.96 -6.17
N VAL A 36 6.82 -8.10 -5.50
CA VAL A 36 6.03 -9.23 -6.00
C VAL A 36 4.57 -8.82 -6.19
N PHE A 37 4.00 -8.13 -5.21
CA PHE A 37 2.67 -7.58 -5.26
C PHE A 37 2.48 -6.65 -6.48
N GLY A 38 3.41 -5.72 -6.71
CA GLY A 38 3.44 -4.84 -7.87
C GLY A 38 3.45 -5.60 -9.20
N VAL A 39 4.30 -6.63 -9.32
CA VAL A 39 4.34 -7.49 -10.52
C VAL A 39 3.00 -8.19 -10.75
N ILE A 40 2.39 -8.73 -9.69
CA ILE A 40 1.10 -9.42 -9.78
C ILE A 40 0.02 -8.46 -10.28
N ILE A 41 -0.14 -7.28 -9.66
CA ILE A 41 -1.22 -6.36 -10.02
C ILE A 41 -1.03 -5.76 -11.43
N CYS A 42 0.21 -5.53 -11.84
CA CYS A 42 0.50 -4.91 -13.13
C CYS A 42 0.49 -5.91 -14.29
N VAL A 43 1.17 -7.04 -14.12
CA VAL A 43 1.43 -7.98 -15.23
C VAL A 43 0.38 -9.08 -15.30
N LEU A 44 -0.01 -9.63 -14.14
CA LEU A 44 -0.87 -10.81 -14.10
C LEU A 44 -2.35 -10.43 -14.01
N ALA A 45 -2.73 -9.70 -12.96
CA ALA A 45 -4.09 -9.29 -12.68
C ALA A 45 -4.59 -8.16 -13.59
N ARG A 46 -3.67 -7.37 -14.18
CA ARG A 46 -3.97 -6.29 -15.13
C ARG A 46 -4.97 -5.26 -14.59
N VAL A 47 -4.87 -4.99 -13.29
CA VAL A 47 -5.66 -3.95 -12.61
C VAL A 47 -4.86 -2.64 -12.47
N THR A 48 -3.58 -2.64 -12.86
CA THR A 48 -2.70 -1.47 -12.85
C THR A 48 -1.81 -1.44 -14.09
N PRO A 49 -1.98 -0.51 -15.04
CA PRO A 49 -3.00 0.52 -15.09
C PRO A 49 -4.43 -0.06 -15.08
N PRO A 50 -5.39 0.63 -14.44
CA PRO A 50 -6.78 0.24 -14.42
C PRO A 50 -7.33 0.09 -15.84
N PRO A 51 -8.08 -0.99 -16.13
CA PRO A 51 -8.75 -1.13 -17.41
C PRO A 51 -9.84 -0.06 -17.51
N ARG A 52 -10.25 0.30 -18.74
CA ARG A 52 -11.04 1.50 -19.00
C ARG A 52 -12.48 1.42 -18.43
N PRO A 53 -13.04 2.52 -17.86
CA PRO A 53 -14.46 2.61 -17.49
C PRO A 53 -15.40 2.83 -18.68
N ASP A 54 -14.93 3.54 -19.70
CA ASP A 54 -15.71 4.03 -20.83
C ASP A 54 -15.75 3.05 -22.02
N VAL A 55 -15.98 1.77 -21.72
CA VAL A 55 -16.02 0.70 -22.72
C VAL A 55 -17.32 -0.09 -22.65
N THR A 56 -17.69 -0.72 -23.76
CA THR A 56 -18.97 -1.45 -23.84
C THR A 56 -18.93 -2.72 -22.99
N ALA A 57 -20.10 -3.28 -22.66
CA ALA A 57 -20.18 -4.57 -21.97
C ALA A 57 -19.45 -5.68 -22.75
N ALA A 58 -19.53 -5.67 -24.08
CA ALA A 58 -18.82 -6.61 -24.94
C ALA A 58 -17.29 -6.48 -24.81
N ASP A 59 -16.77 -5.26 -24.76
CA ASP A 59 -15.33 -5.02 -24.57
C ASP A 59 -14.84 -5.50 -23.19
N LYS A 60 -15.65 -5.33 -22.14
CA LYS A 60 -15.33 -5.85 -20.79
C LYS A 60 -15.30 -7.38 -20.77
N VAL A 61 -16.22 -8.05 -21.46
CA VAL A 61 -16.21 -9.51 -21.62
C VAL A 61 -14.97 -9.96 -22.39
N ALA A 62 -14.65 -9.29 -23.50
CA ALA A 62 -13.46 -9.57 -24.29
C ALA A 62 -12.18 -9.46 -23.45
N PHE A 63 -12.06 -8.42 -22.61
CA PHE A 63 -10.95 -8.27 -21.68
C PHE A 63 -10.74 -9.50 -20.78
N PHE A 64 -11.81 -10.05 -20.20
CA PHE A 64 -11.71 -11.24 -19.37
C PHE A 64 -11.46 -12.53 -20.17
N ALA A 65 -12.02 -12.64 -21.38
CA ALA A 65 -11.80 -13.79 -22.24
C ALA A 65 -10.33 -13.88 -22.69
N GLU A 66 -9.75 -12.76 -23.10
CA GLU A 66 -8.37 -12.68 -23.60
C GLU A 66 -7.33 -12.84 -22.47
N ASN A 67 -7.63 -12.31 -21.28
CA ASN A 67 -6.67 -12.24 -20.18
C ASN A 67 -6.99 -13.22 -19.03
N GLY A 68 -7.98 -14.10 -19.21
CA GLY A 68 -8.52 -14.92 -18.12
C GLY A 68 -7.48 -15.78 -17.40
N LEU A 69 -6.53 -16.36 -18.13
CA LEU A 69 -5.46 -17.18 -17.53
C LEU A 69 -4.55 -16.35 -16.62
N THR A 70 -4.10 -15.18 -17.08
CA THR A 70 -3.18 -14.34 -16.30
C THR A 70 -3.88 -13.74 -15.09
N ILE A 71 -5.14 -13.31 -15.24
CA ILE A 71 -5.95 -12.77 -14.15
C ILE A 71 -6.16 -13.83 -13.06
N ARG A 72 -6.55 -15.06 -13.44
CA ARG A 72 -6.70 -16.17 -12.51
C ARG A 72 -5.40 -16.49 -11.78
N ALA A 73 -4.30 -16.66 -12.53
CA ALA A 73 -3.00 -16.94 -11.94
C ALA A 73 -2.57 -15.82 -10.96
N GLY A 74 -2.71 -14.55 -11.37
CA GLY A 74 -2.37 -13.39 -10.56
C GLY A 74 -3.14 -13.34 -9.25
N PHE A 75 -4.48 -13.39 -9.31
CA PHE A 75 -5.29 -13.33 -8.09
C PHE A 75 -5.16 -14.59 -7.22
N CYS A 76 -5.02 -15.79 -7.78
CA CYS A 76 -4.77 -16.99 -6.98
C CYS A 76 -3.44 -16.90 -6.22
N VAL A 77 -2.36 -16.45 -6.87
CA VAL A 77 -1.08 -16.21 -6.19
C VAL A 77 -1.23 -15.12 -5.13
N LEU A 78 -1.95 -14.04 -5.45
CA LEU A 78 -2.19 -12.95 -4.50
C LEU A 78 -2.94 -13.43 -3.24
N LEU A 79 -3.94 -14.31 -3.39
CA LEU A 79 -4.68 -14.88 -2.28
C LEU A 79 -3.79 -15.72 -1.34
N ILE A 80 -2.83 -16.47 -1.89
CA ILE A 80 -1.84 -17.21 -1.10
C ILE A 80 -0.92 -16.24 -0.34
N LEU A 81 -0.52 -15.15 -1.00
CA LEU A 81 0.40 -14.15 -0.44
C LEU A 81 -0.29 -13.06 0.41
N LEU A 82 -1.61 -13.12 0.58
CA LEU A 82 -2.42 -12.08 1.22
C LEU A 82 -1.95 -11.79 2.66
N GLY A 83 -1.55 -12.83 3.39
CA GLY A 83 -1.02 -12.69 4.75
C GLY A 83 0.23 -11.81 4.84
N GLY A 84 0.96 -11.62 3.74
CA GLY A 84 2.13 -10.75 3.69
C GLY A 84 1.80 -9.27 3.94
N ALA A 85 0.62 -8.80 3.54
CA ALA A 85 0.19 -7.42 3.84
C ALA A 85 0.05 -7.18 5.35
N ALA A 86 -0.44 -8.17 6.10
CA ALA A 86 -0.52 -8.07 7.55
C ALA A 86 0.88 -8.01 8.19
N VAL A 87 1.83 -8.79 7.67
CA VAL A 87 3.24 -8.81 8.12
C VAL A 87 3.92 -7.46 7.88
N THR A 88 3.76 -6.86 6.69
CA THR A 88 4.35 -5.54 6.38
C THR A 88 3.75 -4.43 7.22
N ASN A 89 2.43 -4.39 7.38
CA ASN A 89 1.75 -3.43 8.25
C ASN A 89 2.12 -3.61 9.73
N GLY A 90 2.32 -4.86 10.16
CA GLY A 90 2.81 -5.20 11.50
C GLY A 90 4.16 -4.56 11.81
N LEU A 91 5.08 -4.50 10.84
CA LEU A 91 6.37 -3.84 11.01
C LEU A 91 6.22 -2.32 11.22
N VAL A 92 5.30 -1.68 10.50
CA VAL A 92 5.03 -0.25 10.70
C VAL A 92 4.44 -0.02 12.09
N ALA A 93 3.45 -0.82 12.49
CA ALA A 93 2.84 -0.76 13.81
C ALA A 93 3.86 -1.00 14.94
N TYR A 94 4.79 -1.93 14.73
CA TYR A 94 5.90 -2.18 15.64
C TYR A 94 6.77 -0.93 15.86
N PHE A 95 7.07 -0.17 14.81
CA PHE A 95 7.77 1.10 14.97
C PHE A 95 6.89 2.22 15.56
N ILE A 96 5.57 2.19 15.34
CA ILE A 96 4.64 3.09 16.04
C ILE A 96 4.66 2.83 17.55
N LEU A 97 4.67 1.57 17.99
CA LEU A 97 4.76 1.20 19.41
C LEU A 97 6.07 1.65 20.09
N ARG A 98 7.08 2.03 19.30
CA ARG A 98 8.35 2.59 19.80
C ARG A 98 8.42 4.09 19.83
N MET A 99 7.43 4.75 19.26
CA MET A 99 7.27 6.18 19.42
C MET A 99 6.86 6.50 20.85
N SER A 100 7.00 7.76 21.27
CA SER A 100 6.56 8.21 22.60
C SER A 100 5.03 8.37 22.72
N VAL A 101 4.26 7.80 21.79
CA VAL A 101 2.80 7.91 21.72
C VAL A 101 2.13 6.66 22.27
N GLY A 102 0.84 6.73 22.58
CA GLY A 102 0.09 5.57 23.05
C GLY A 102 -0.11 4.49 21.98
N SER A 103 -0.20 3.23 22.39
CA SER A 103 -0.42 2.06 21.51
C SER A 103 -1.72 2.13 20.70
N VAL A 104 -2.68 2.98 21.10
CA VAL A 104 -3.90 3.30 20.35
C VAL A 104 -3.58 3.69 18.90
N PHE A 105 -2.47 4.39 18.65
CA PHE A 105 -2.08 4.73 17.28
C PHE A 105 -1.65 3.49 16.47
N ALA A 106 -0.95 2.53 17.08
CA ALA A 106 -0.58 1.29 16.40
C ALA A 106 -1.82 0.43 16.09
N TYR A 107 -2.76 0.34 17.03
CA TYR A 107 -4.02 -0.39 16.82
C TYR A 107 -4.92 0.27 15.78
N GLY A 108 -5.03 1.61 15.80
CA GLY A 108 -5.76 2.36 14.78
C GLY A 108 -5.18 2.18 13.39
N TYR A 109 -3.84 2.16 13.28
CA TYR A 109 -3.16 1.89 12.01
C TYR A 109 -3.45 0.47 11.49
N ILE A 110 -3.22 -0.57 12.30
CA ILE A 110 -3.50 -1.96 11.90
C ILE A 110 -4.98 -2.17 11.59
N GLY A 111 -5.88 -1.63 12.41
CA GLY A 111 -7.32 -1.72 12.18
C GLY A 111 -7.73 -1.09 10.86
N GLY A 112 -7.28 0.14 10.57
CA GLY A 112 -7.57 0.82 9.30
C GLY A 112 -7.00 0.09 8.09
N MET A 113 -5.75 -0.38 8.15
CA MET A 113 -5.13 -1.15 7.08
C MET A 113 -5.83 -2.50 6.86
N GLY A 114 -6.20 -3.19 7.94
CA GLY A 114 -6.88 -4.48 7.88
C GLY A 114 -8.29 -4.38 7.31
N VAL A 115 -9.09 -3.41 7.76
CA VAL A 115 -10.44 -3.20 7.23
C VAL A 115 -10.39 -2.75 5.77
N GLY A 116 -9.46 -1.84 5.42
CA GLY A 116 -9.31 -1.36 4.03
C GLY A 116 -8.92 -2.47 3.04
N ALA A 117 -8.17 -3.48 3.49
CA ALA A 117 -7.79 -4.60 2.63
C ALA A 117 -8.99 -5.44 2.14
N LEU A 118 -10.13 -5.44 2.85
CA LEU A 118 -11.30 -6.21 2.45
C LEU A 118 -11.91 -5.70 1.12
N PRO A 119 -12.34 -4.44 1.00
CA PRO A 119 -12.80 -3.90 -0.28
C PRO A 119 -11.66 -3.69 -1.28
N GLY A 120 -10.47 -3.28 -0.83
CA GLY A 120 -9.37 -2.92 -1.73
C GLY A 120 -8.63 -4.12 -2.36
N PHE A 121 -8.71 -5.31 -1.76
CA PHE A 121 -8.04 -6.51 -2.29
C PHE A 121 -8.98 -7.66 -2.53
N LEU A 122 -9.70 -8.08 -1.49
CA LEU A 122 -10.48 -9.32 -1.55
C LEU A 122 -11.69 -9.18 -2.46
N LEU A 123 -12.40 -8.05 -2.40
CA LEU A 123 -13.59 -7.85 -3.24
C LEU A 123 -13.22 -7.78 -4.72
N VAL A 124 -12.18 -7.01 -5.08
CA VAL A 124 -11.62 -6.97 -6.44
C VAL A 124 -11.28 -8.38 -6.93
N ALA A 125 -10.54 -9.14 -6.12
CA ALA A 125 -10.11 -10.49 -6.47
C ALA A 125 -11.30 -11.41 -6.72
N VAL A 126 -12.30 -11.39 -5.84
CA VAL A 126 -13.52 -12.20 -6.00
C VAL A 126 -14.29 -11.80 -7.26
N CYS A 127 -14.45 -10.50 -7.51
CA CYS A 127 -15.12 -10.00 -8.71
C CYS A 127 -14.43 -10.46 -10.00
N PHE A 128 -13.12 -10.25 -10.11
CA PHE A 128 -12.34 -10.59 -11.31
C PHE A 128 -12.17 -12.11 -11.49
N LEU A 129 -11.96 -12.86 -10.41
CA LEU A 129 -11.94 -14.33 -10.47
C LEU A 129 -13.30 -14.89 -10.89
N THR A 130 -14.40 -14.33 -10.36
CA THR A 130 -15.75 -14.75 -10.76
C THR A 130 -16.04 -14.40 -12.21
N ALA A 131 -15.68 -13.21 -12.65
CA ALA A 131 -15.86 -12.76 -14.03
C ALA A 131 -15.09 -13.65 -15.01
N THR A 132 -13.82 -13.98 -14.71
CA THR A 132 -13.06 -14.91 -15.53
C THR A 132 -13.62 -16.33 -15.45
N PHE A 133 -14.07 -16.80 -14.28
CA PHE A 133 -14.66 -18.13 -14.11
C PHE A 133 -16.00 -18.31 -14.83
N ARG A 134 -16.75 -17.22 -15.03
CA ARG A 134 -18.09 -17.18 -15.61
C ARG A 134 -18.19 -16.24 -16.81
N VAL A 135 -17.14 -16.19 -17.63
CA VAL A 135 -17.08 -15.32 -18.81
C VAL A 135 -18.16 -15.65 -19.86
N ASP A 136 -18.75 -16.85 -19.78
CA ASP A 136 -19.85 -17.36 -20.59
C ASP A 136 -21.24 -16.78 -20.24
N ARG A 137 -21.34 -16.00 -19.15
CA ARG A 137 -22.61 -15.42 -18.70
C ARG A 137 -23.00 -14.19 -19.50
N ASP A 138 -24.23 -13.74 -19.26
CA ASP A 138 -24.76 -12.49 -19.82
C ASP A 138 -23.71 -11.37 -19.69
N PRO A 139 -23.34 -10.71 -20.80
CA PRO A 139 -22.36 -9.63 -20.81
C PRO A 139 -22.61 -8.55 -19.76
N GLU A 140 -23.87 -8.24 -19.44
CA GLU A 140 -24.20 -7.23 -18.43
C GLU A 140 -23.81 -7.67 -17.01
N LEU A 141 -23.90 -8.97 -16.69
CA LEU A 141 -23.47 -9.49 -15.40
C LEU A 141 -21.95 -9.45 -15.26
N VAL A 142 -21.23 -9.78 -16.33
CA VAL A 142 -19.76 -9.71 -16.36
C VAL A 142 -19.29 -8.25 -16.30
N SER A 143 -19.98 -7.34 -16.99
CA SER A 143 -19.77 -5.89 -16.93
C SER A 143 -19.96 -5.35 -15.52
N MET A 144 -21.01 -5.78 -14.80
CA MET A 144 -21.21 -5.39 -13.41
C MET A 144 -20.10 -5.88 -12.47
N LEU A 145 -19.57 -7.10 -12.68
CA LEU A 145 -18.44 -7.61 -11.91
C LEU A 145 -17.15 -6.82 -12.19
N TYR A 146 -16.93 -6.42 -13.43
CA TYR A 146 -15.82 -5.55 -13.81
C TYR A 146 -15.89 -4.20 -13.08
N ASP A 147 -17.05 -3.52 -13.15
CA ASP A 147 -17.26 -2.21 -12.55
C ASP A 147 -17.17 -2.28 -11.02
N LEU A 148 -17.85 -3.26 -10.40
CA LEU A 148 -17.81 -3.47 -8.97
C LEU A 148 -16.39 -3.80 -8.49
N GLY A 149 -15.66 -4.64 -9.22
CA GLY A 149 -14.27 -4.94 -8.92
C GLY A 149 -13.42 -3.68 -8.93
N MET A 150 -13.48 -2.88 -10.00
CA MET A 150 -12.69 -1.65 -10.10
C MET A 150 -13.08 -0.59 -9.07
N LEU A 151 -14.38 -0.39 -8.84
CA LEU A 151 -14.88 0.59 -7.88
C LEU A 151 -14.69 0.17 -6.42
N SER A 152 -14.55 -1.13 -6.14
CA SER A 152 -14.30 -1.61 -4.77
C SER A 152 -12.98 -1.11 -4.18
N TYR A 153 -11.97 -0.81 -5.02
CA TYR A 153 -10.76 -0.10 -4.58
C TYR A 153 -11.10 1.21 -3.89
N ASN A 154 -12.05 1.98 -4.44
CA ASN A 154 -12.49 3.24 -3.87
C ASN A 154 -13.28 3.04 -2.55
N GLY A 155 -13.92 1.89 -2.37
CA GLY A 155 -14.55 1.53 -1.09
C GLY A 155 -13.56 1.43 0.09
N SER A 156 -12.26 1.26 -0.18
CA SER A 156 -11.22 1.12 0.85
C SER A 156 -10.62 2.45 1.35
N LEU A 157 -10.80 3.54 0.59
CA LEU A 157 -10.04 4.79 0.76
C LEU A 157 -10.26 5.43 2.13
N GLY A 158 -11.49 5.34 2.67
CA GLY A 158 -11.81 5.87 4.01
C GLY A 158 -11.04 5.16 5.13
N CYS A 159 -10.86 3.84 5.01
CA CYS A 159 -10.13 3.03 5.99
C CYS A 159 -8.63 3.32 5.94
N PHE A 160 -8.06 3.42 4.73
CA PHE A 160 -6.66 3.82 4.56
C PHE A 160 -6.41 5.25 4.99
N SER A 161 -7.31 6.17 4.69
CA SER A 161 -7.25 7.57 5.17
C SER A 161 -7.19 7.64 6.70
N ALA A 162 -7.99 6.84 7.41
CA ALA A 162 -7.93 6.75 8.86
C ALA A 162 -6.58 6.20 9.35
N ALA A 163 -6.05 5.13 8.72
CA ALA A 163 -4.75 4.57 9.06
C ALA A 163 -3.61 5.59 8.83
N TYR A 164 -3.61 6.29 7.69
CA TYR A 164 -2.63 7.33 7.38
C TYR A 164 -2.73 8.53 8.31
N LEU A 165 -3.94 8.93 8.71
CA LEU A 165 -4.15 10.01 9.67
C LEU A 165 -3.52 9.66 11.02
N VAL A 166 -3.84 8.47 11.53
CA VAL A 166 -3.31 7.95 12.79
C VAL A 166 -1.79 7.85 12.72
N PHE A 167 -1.23 7.35 11.62
CA PHE A 167 0.22 7.25 11.44
C PHE A 167 0.91 8.62 11.37
N ALA A 168 0.35 9.57 10.62
CA ALA A 168 0.87 10.92 10.52
C ALA A 168 0.87 11.63 11.88
N LEU A 169 -0.23 11.51 12.65
CA LEU A 169 -0.33 12.07 13.99
C LEU A 169 0.67 11.42 14.96
N ALA A 170 0.85 10.10 14.88
CA ALA A 170 1.86 9.39 15.66
C ALA A 170 3.27 9.95 15.41
N ILE A 171 3.64 10.13 14.14
CA ILE A 171 4.92 10.72 13.75
C ILE A 171 5.05 12.16 14.28
N LEU A 172 3.99 12.98 14.19
CA LEU A 172 4.03 14.37 14.65
C LEU A 172 4.18 14.48 16.18
N TYR A 173 3.53 13.61 16.94
CA TYR A 173 3.60 13.61 18.41
C TYR A 173 4.79 12.86 18.99
N ASP A 174 5.46 12.02 18.20
CA ASP A 174 6.60 11.24 18.66
C ASP A 174 7.77 12.13 19.13
N LYS A 175 8.21 11.95 20.38
CA LYS A 175 9.39 12.61 20.95
C LYS A 175 10.66 11.74 20.84
N ASN A 176 10.52 10.49 20.41
CA ASN A 176 11.64 9.56 20.20
C ASN A 176 12.26 9.71 18.79
N ASP A 177 11.63 10.50 17.92
CA ASP A 177 12.05 10.76 16.53
C ASP A 177 12.37 9.47 15.75
N ILE A 178 11.52 8.45 15.90
CA ILE A 178 11.60 7.18 15.17
C ILE A 178 11.53 7.44 13.66
N PHE A 179 10.58 8.28 13.26
CA PHE A 179 10.47 8.81 11.90
C PHE A 179 10.58 10.33 11.91
N PRO A 180 11.19 10.93 10.87
CA PRO A 180 11.32 12.37 10.78
C PRO A 180 9.96 13.04 10.50
N LYS A 181 9.74 14.22 11.10
CA LYS A 181 8.47 14.96 11.00
C LYS A 181 8.02 15.26 9.57
N TRP A 182 8.96 15.45 8.64
CA TRP A 182 8.59 15.70 7.23
C TRP A 182 7.79 14.54 6.61
N PHE A 183 8.02 13.31 7.06
CA PHE A 183 7.36 12.13 6.54
C PHE A 183 5.87 12.08 6.95
N ALA A 184 5.50 12.73 8.05
CA ALA A 184 4.10 12.92 8.40
C ALA A 184 3.34 13.73 7.33
N TYR A 185 3.94 14.78 6.78
CA TYR A 185 3.32 15.57 5.71
C TYR A 185 3.18 14.78 4.41
N VAL A 186 4.16 13.94 4.07
CA VAL A 186 4.03 13.01 2.92
C VAL A 186 2.94 11.97 3.17
N THR A 187 2.76 11.53 4.42
CA THR A 187 1.66 10.63 4.80
C THR A 187 0.30 11.33 4.73
N ILE A 188 0.21 12.63 5.08
CA ILE A 188 -1.01 13.43 4.91
C ILE A 188 -1.37 13.56 3.42
N TRP A 189 -0.39 13.66 2.53
CA TRP A 189 -0.65 13.66 1.08
C TRP A 189 -1.35 12.38 0.60
N GLN A 190 -1.13 11.23 1.24
CA GLN A 190 -1.91 10.02 0.93
C GLN A 190 -3.40 10.30 1.14
N ILE A 191 -3.79 10.85 2.30
CA ILE A 191 -5.17 11.20 2.61
C ILE A 191 -5.75 12.16 1.56
N VAL A 192 -4.97 13.16 1.11
CA VAL A 192 -5.41 14.09 0.07
C VAL A 192 -5.68 13.35 -1.25
N THR A 193 -4.80 12.43 -1.66
CA THR A 193 -5.02 11.65 -2.88
C THR A 193 -6.20 10.69 -2.78
N GLU A 194 -6.44 10.12 -1.59
CA GLU A 194 -7.62 9.30 -1.30
C GLU A 194 -8.91 10.11 -1.48
N VAL A 195 -8.95 11.35 -0.97
CA VAL A 195 -10.08 12.27 -1.18
C VAL A 195 -10.29 12.59 -2.66
N ILE A 196 -9.23 12.83 -3.42
CA ILE A 196 -9.32 13.05 -4.88
C ILE A 196 -9.84 11.80 -5.60
N ALA A 197 -9.38 10.62 -5.20
CA ALA A 197 -9.78 9.34 -5.79
C ALA A 197 -11.25 8.98 -5.50
N THR A 198 -11.89 9.56 -4.47
CA THR A 198 -13.35 9.37 -4.26
C THR A 198 -14.20 9.72 -5.49
N GLN A 199 -13.70 10.61 -6.35
CA GLN A 199 -14.39 11.05 -7.56
C GLN A 199 -14.57 9.95 -8.63
N MET A 200 -13.90 8.80 -8.49
CA MET A 200 -14.07 7.67 -9.42
C MET A 200 -15.51 7.13 -9.48
N PHE A 201 -16.34 7.36 -8.45
CA PHE A 201 -17.75 6.95 -8.46
C PHE A 201 -18.66 7.85 -9.31
N VAL A 202 -18.20 9.05 -9.68
CA VAL A 202 -19.03 10.05 -10.35
C VAL A 202 -18.57 10.36 -11.78
N ALA A 203 -17.39 9.90 -12.17
CA ALA A 203 -16.80 10.15 -13.48
C ALA A 203 -16.54 8.86 -14.26
N TYR A 204 -17.13 8.76 -15.45
CA TYR A 204 -16.95 7.62 -16.38
C TYR A 204 -15.75 7.78 -17.31
N SER A 205 -15.23 9.00 -17.48
CA SER A 205 -14.05 9.28 -18.31
C SER A 205 -13.33 10.55 -17.83
N GLY A 206 -12.14 10.80 -18.37
CA GLY A 206 -11.34 11.99 -18.05
C GLY A 206 -10.49 11.85 -16.78
N PRO A 207 -9.95 12.96 -16.24
CA PRO A 207 -8.95 12.94 -15.16
C PRO A 207 -9.43 12.29 -13.85
N PHE A 208 -10.74 12.30 -13.59
CA PHE A 208 -11.35 11.80 -12.36
C PHE A 208 -11.92 10.38 -12.47
N ALA A 209 -11.93 9.78 -13.67
CA ALA A 209 -12.30 8.37 -13.81
C ALA A 209 -11.26 7.46 -13.17
N TRP A 210 -11.60 6.20 -12.88
CA TRP A 210 -10.69 5.29 -12.16
C TRP A 210 -9.38 4.97 -12.88
N ASN A 211 -9.28 5.22 -14.18
CA ASN A 211 -8.03 5.12 -14.96
C ASN A 211 -7.42 6.50 -15.29
N GLY A 212 -8.00 7.57 -14.74
CA GLY A 212 -7.67 8.97 -15.04
C GLY A 212 -6.38 9.46 -14.39
N SER A 213 -5.86 10.57 -14.90
CA SER A 213 -4.59 11.14 -14.45
C SER A 213 -4.60 11.61 -12.98
N LEU A 214 -5.73 12.14 -12.49
CA LEU A 214 -5.83 12.66 -11.13
C LEU A 214 -6.29 11.60 -10.13
N ALA A 215 -7.31 10.82 -10.47
CA ALA A 215 -7.82 9.82 -9.53
C ALA A 215 -6.84 8.65 -9.35
N PHE A 216 -6.17 8.21 -10.43
CA PHE A 216 -5.26 7.07 -10.40
C PHE A 216 -3.78 7.47 -10.40
N TRP A 217 -3.30 8.11 -11.48
CA TRP A 217 -1.86 8.28 -11.67
C TRP A 217 -1.20 9.22 -10.66
N TRP A 218 -1.90 10.27 -10.24
CA TRP A 218 -1.44 11.13 -9.16
C TRP A 218 -1.29 10.35 -7.84
N SER A 219 -2.28 9.53 -7.49
CA SER A 219 -2.25 8.64 -6.34
C SER A 219 -1.08 7.64 -6.42
N VAL A 220 -0.80 7.08 -7.61
CA VAL A 220 0.35 6.17 -7.83
C VAL A 220 1.68 6.87 -7.57
N VAL A 221 1.85 8.11 -8.04
CA VAL A 221 3.09 8.87 -7.82
C VAL A 221 3.29 9.16 -6.34
N VAL A 222 2.26 9.68 -5.67
CA VAL A 222 2.32 9.98 -4.23
C VAL A 222 2.57 8.70 -3.42
N PHE A 223 1.87 7.62 -3.74
CA PHE A 223 2.05 6.33 -3.09
C PHE A 223 3.46 5.77 -3.29
N SER A 224 4.01 5.84 -4.50
CA SER A 224 5.36 5.33 -4.79
C SER A 224 6.43 6.12 -4.04
N LEU A 225 6.30 7.44 -3.98
CA LEU A 225 7.20 8.31 -3.21
C LEU A 225 7.10 8.03 -1.71
N TRP A 226 5.88 7.88 -1.19
CA TRP A 226 5.64 7.55 0.21
C TRP A 226 6.18 6.17 0.57
N LEU A 227 5.94 5.16 -0.26
CA LEU A 227 6.39 3.78 -0.03
C LEU A 227 7.92 3.69 -0.08
N GLY A 228 8.55 4.34 -1.07
CA GLY A 228 10.01 4.42 -1.16
C GLY A 228 10.63 5.11 0.07
N ALA A 229 10.04 6.23 0.50
CA ALA A 229 10.43 6.91 1.73
C ALA A 229 10.26 6.00 2.95
N LEU A 230 9.12 5.32 3.08
CA LEU A 230 8.85 4.40 4.19
C LEU A 230 9.88 3.28 4.26
N ILE A 231 10.22 2.62 3.13
CA ILE A 231 11.21 1.54 3.09
C ILE A 231 12.58 2.04 3.58
N VAL A 232 13.01 3.24 3.14
CA VAL A 232 14.28 3.83 3.57
C VAL A 232 14.25 4.17 5.07
N LEU A 233 13.13 4.70 5.55
CA LEU A 233 12.96 5.09 6.94
C LEU A 233 12.86 3.87 7.88
N LEU A 234 12.17 2.81 7.48
CA LEU A 234 12.13 1.53 8.19
C LEU A 234 13.52 0.89 8.29
N LYS A 235 14.33 0.96 7.22
CA LYS A 235 15.74 0.51 7.27
C LYS A 235 16.52 1.27 8.33
N ARG A 236 16.39 2.61 8.35
CA ARG A 236 17.08 3.48 9.31
C ARG A 236 16.62 3.19 10.74
N ALA A 237 15.32 3.03 10.95
CA ALA A 237 14.75 2.72 12.26
C ALA A 237 15.22 1.34 12.75
N THR A 238 15.23 0.33 11.88
CA THR A 238 15.76 -1.01 12.18
C THR A 238 17.24 -0.96 12.57
N ASN A 239 18.07 -0.25 11.80
CA ASN A 239 19.51 -0.16 12.09
C ASN A 239 19.83 0.61 13.38
N ARG A 240 18.94 1.50 13.84
CA ARG A 240 19.11 2.29 15.07
C ARG A 240 18.64 1.53 16.32
N GLU A 241 17.88 0.46 16.15
CA GLU A 241 17.39 -0.34 17.25
C GLU A 241 18.54 -1.12 17.93
N PRO A 242 18.69 -1.03 19.26
CA PRO A 242 19.57 -1.91 20.02
C PRO A 242 19.12 -3.37 19.91
N VAL A 243 20.06 -4.29 19.66
CA VAL A 243 19.77 -5.74 19.54
C VAL A 243 19.10 -6.29 20.80
N ASP A 244 19.48 -5.77 21.97
CA ASP A 244 18.98 -6.17 23.28
C ASP A 244 17.79 -5.33 23.79
N ALA A 245 17.12 -4.57 22.90
CA ALA A 245 15.97 -3.78 23.31
C ALA A 245 14.89 -4.70 23.93
N PRO A 246 14.29 -4.34 25.08
CA PRO A 246 13.26 -5.16 25.71
C PRO A 246 12.06 -5.37 24.77
N ALA A 247 11.25 -6.39 25.06
CA ALA A 247 9.96 -6.55 24.39
C ALA A 247 9.09 -5.32 24.66
N LEU A 248 8.24 -4.97 23.69
CA LEU A 248 7.24 -3.93 23.87
C LEU A 248 6.15 -4.52 24.78
N ASN A 249 5.92 -3.89 25.92
CA ASN A 249 4.88 -4.27 26.88
C ASN A 249 3.49 -3.78 26.44
#